data_AF-A0A1I1E715-F1
#
_entry.id   AF-A0A1I1E715-F1
#
_cell.length_a   1.000
_cell.length_b   1.000
_cell.length_c   1.000
_cell.angle_alpha   90.00
_cell.angle_beta   90.00
_cell.angle_gamma   90.00
#
_symmetry.space_group_name_H-M   'P 1'
#
loop_
_entity.id
_entity.type
_entity.pdbx_description
1 polymer ?
#
loop_
_entity_poly.entity_id
_entity_poly.type
_entity_poly.pdbx_seq_one_letter_code
_entity_poly.pdbx_strand_id
1 'polypeptide(L)'
;MTGFRATVVVRDPAECPVASVSASTEQSIDSVSRTRVPAGSGEDEVVVEEFELPTNASPEDIADDAPTDVEMTPVQASEHEAVYRFERDRSNDCACEIVEETGTPISSVRAQDGSLLLSFRTLELEEVAGIVDELRDSFDGVLVEDLTQDHEESSSDPVIVDREELTDRQQEIIETAYEMGYFDYPKGANATDVAEELGVARSTFTEHLAAAQTKLMDSILAK
;
A
#
# COMPACT_ATOMS: atom_id res chain seq x y z
N MET A 1 -6.31 22.12 -13.41
CA MET A 1 -7.19 21.02 -13.87
C MET A 1 -7.03 19.91 -12.86
N THR A 2 -8.09 19.65 -12.12
CA THR A 2 -8.09 18.78 -10.94
C THR A 2 -8.55 17.39 -11.37
N GLY A 3 -7.63 16.43 -11.41
CA GLY A 3 -7.94 15.05 -11.77
C GLY A 3 -8.73 14.34 -10.66
N PHE A 4 -9.26 13.18 -11.00
CA PHE A 4 -9.86 12.25 -10.05
C PHE A 4 -8.87 11.13 -9.74
N ARG A 5 -8.83 10.71 -8.49
CA ARG A 5 -8.16 9.49 -8.05
C ARG A 5 -9.23 8.54 -7.54
N ALA A 6 -9.23 7.32 -8.06
CA ALA A 6 -10.12 6.26 -7.61
C ALA A 6 -9.30 5.08 -7.10
N THR A 7 -9.82 4.41 -6.06
CA THR A 7 -9.40 3.07 -5.66
C THR A 7 -10.59 2.14 -5.77
N VAL A 8 -10.47 1.13 -6.60
CA VAL A 8 -11.49 0.13 -6.86
C VAL A 8 -11.03 -1.21 -6.29
N VAL A 9 -11.92 -1.89 -5.58
CA VAL A 9 -11.72 -3.23 -5.04
C VAL A 9 -12.49 -4.21 -5.91
N VAL A 10 -11.81 -5.21 -6.44
CA VAL A 10 -12.41 -6.37 -7.11
C VAL A 10 -12.25 -7.56 -6.18
N ARG A 11 -13.36 -8.10 -5.68
CA ARG A 11 -13.35 -9.25 -4.78
C ARG A 11 -13.29 -10.54 -5.56
N ASP A 12 -12.48 -11.47 -5.10
CA ASP A 12 -12.32 -12.80 -5.70
C ASP A 12 -12.18 -12.75 -7.23
N PRO A 13 -11.29 -11.91 -7.81
CA PRO A 13 -11.13 -11.84 -9.25
C PRO A 13 -10.65 -13.21 -9.75
N ALA A 14 -11.50 -13.86 -10.55
CA ALA A 14 -11.22 -15.19 -11.08
C ALA A 14 -9.86 -15.22 -11.79
N GLU A 15 -9.09 -16.27 -11.55
CA GLU A 15 -7.79 -16.54 -12.20
C GLU A 15 -6.71 -15.46 -11.98
N CYS A 16 -6.89 -14.53 -11.03
CA CYS A 16 -5.88 -13.57 -10.66
C CYS A 16 -4.80 -14.23 -9.77
N PRO A 17 -3.52 -14.31 -10.23
CA PRO A 17 -2.46 -14.96 -9.47
C PRO A 17 -2.19 -14.27 -8.14
N VAL A 18 -2.09 -12.93 -8.15
CA VAL A 18 -1.76 -12.12 -6.98
C VAL A 18 -2.86 -12.20 -5.93
N ALA A 19 -4.13 -12.14 -6.34
CA ALA A 19 -5.25 -12.32 -5.42
C ALA A 19 -5.23 -13.72 -4.79
N SER A 20 -5.00 -14.76 -5.60
CA SER A 20 -4.89 -16.15 -5.14
C SER A 20 -3.78 -16.35 -4.12
N VAL A 21 -2.61 -15.74 -4.34
CA VAL A 21 -1.49 -15.73 -3.37
C VAL A 21 -1.92 -15.07 -2.07
N SER A 22 -2.52 -13.89 -2.12
CA SER A 22 -2.92 -13.17 -0.90
C SER A 22 -3.92 -13.97 -0.05
N ALA A 23 -4.85 -14.68 -0.71
CA ALA A 23 -5.82 -15.54 -0.04
C ALA A 23 -5.17 -16.77 0.60
N SER A 24 -4.24 -17.42 -0.11
CA SER A 24 -3.64 -18.69 0.33
C SER A 24 -2.58 -18.50 1.42
N THR A 25 -1.82 -17.41 1.33
CA THR A 25 -0.73 -17.10 2.27
C THR A 25 -1.17 -16.26 3.47
N GLU A 26 -2.41 -15.75 3.44
CA GLU A 26 -2.94 -14.78 4.41
C GLU A 26 -2.03 -13.54 4.55
N GLN A 27 -1.31 -13.17 3.49
CA GLN A 27 -0.44 -11.99 3.41
C GLN A 27 -1.03 -10.92 2.52
N SER A 28 -0.86 -9.66 2.90
CA SER A 28 -1.10 -8.53 2.01
C SER A 28 0.07 -8.37 1.03
N ILE A 29 -0.27 -8.08 -0.22
CA ILE A 29 0.69 -7.72 -1.27
C ILE A 29 0.49 -6.23 -1.54
N ASP A 30 1.44 -5.41 -1.10
CA ASP A 30 1.33 -3.94 -1.12
C ASP A 30 1.76 -3.29 -2.44
N SER A 31 2.42 -4.06 -3.30
CA SER A 31 2.93 -3.60 -4.59
C SER A 31 2.99 -4.76 -5.59
N VAL A 32 2.38 -4.55 -6.75
CA VAL A 32 2.61 -5.39 -7.94
C VAL A 32 3.13 -4.49 -9.05
N SER A 33 4.32 -4.80 -9.54
CA SER A 33 4.86 -4.21 -10.76
C SER A 33 4.48 -5.09 -11.94
N ARG A 34 4.12 -4.48 -13.06
CA ARG A 34 3.73 -5.24 -14.25
C ARG A 34 4.18 -4.59 -15.54
N THR A 35 4.47 -5.40 -16.53
CA THR A 35 4.88 -4.95 -17.86
C THR A 35 4.22 -5.82 -18.92
N ARG A 36 3.64 -5.17 -19.92
CA ARG A 36 3.14 -5.83 -21.13
C ARG A 36 4.29 -6.00 -22.10
N VAL A 37 4.52 -7.23 -22.54
CA VAL A 37 5.51 -7.59 -23.54
C VAL A 37 4.77 -7.79 -24.86
N PRO A 38 4.93 -6.87 -25.84
CA PRO A 38 4.21 -6.96 -27.09
C PRO A 38 4.58 -8.26 -27.81
N ALA A 39 3.57 -8.90 -28.39
CA ALA A 39 3.73 -10.07 -29.23
C ALA A 39 4.85 -9.88 -30.28
N GLY A 40 5.82 -10.80 -30.29
CA GLY A 40 6.69 -11.01 -31.43
C GLY A 40 5.87 -11.45 -32.65
N SER A 41 6.47 -11.46 -33.84
CA SER A 41 5.78 -11.95 -35.03
C SER A 41 5.43 -13.44 -34.90
N GLY A 42 4.18 -13.73 -34.55
CA GLY A 42 3.63 -15.09 -34.41
C GLY A 42 3.47 -15.60 -32.97
N GLU A 43 3.66 -14.74 -31.97
CA GLU A 43 3.50 -15.07 -30.54
C GLU A 43 2.31 -14.30 -29.95
N ASP A 44 1.75 -14.78 -28.85
CA ASP A 44 0.72 -14.05 -28.09
C ASP A 44 1.37 -12.97 -27.21
N GLU A 45 0.60 -11.94 -26.86
CA GLU A 45 1.08 -10.87 -25.97
C GLU A 45 1.11 -11.40 -24.53
N VAL A 46 2.22 -11.19 -23.83
CA VAL A 46 2.45 -11.72 -22.48
C VAL A 46 2.51 -10.58 -21.48
N VAL A 47 1.99 -10.80 -20.28
CA VAL A 47 2.15 -9.91 -19.14
C VAL A 47 3.13 -10.54 -18.15
N VAL A 48 4.16 -9.77 -17.81
CA VAL A 48 5.11 -10.12 -16.74
C VAL A 48 4.74 -9.33 -15.50
N GLU A 49 4.59 -10.00 -14.37
CA GLU A 49 4.23 -9.39 -13.09
C GLU A 49 5.23 -9.76 -12.01
N GLU A 50 5.52 -8.81 -11.13
CA GLU A 50 6.37 -8.98 -9.95
C GLU A 50 5.68 -8.49 -8.70
N PHE A 51 5.79 -9.25 -7.62
CA PHE A 51 5.28 -8.87 -6.31
C PHE A 51 6.18 -9.40 -5.20
N GLU A 52 5.97 -8.89 -4.00
CA GLU A 52 6.77 -9.21 -2.82
C GLU A 52 5.95 -9.96 -1.78
N LEU A 53 6.59 -10.92 -1.10
CA LEU A 53 6.06 -11.60 0.08
C LEU A 53 7.11 -11.63 1.18
N PRO A 54 6.69 -11.69 2.46
CA PRO A 54 7.62 -11.97 3.53
C PRO A 54 8.16 -13.41 3.42
N THR A 55 9.41 -13.66 3.82
CA THR A 55 10.09 -14.96 3.62
C THR A 55 9.43 -16.13 4.37
N ASN A 56 8.52 -15.86 5.31
CA ASN A 56 7.72 -16.88 6.00
C ASN A 56 6.47 -17.33 5.19
N ALA A 57 6.24 -16.75 4.02
CA ALA A 57 5.19 -17.13 3.08
C ALA A 57 5.81 -17.48 1.73
N SER A 58 5.24 -18.48 1.04
CA SER A 58 5.67 -18.89 -0.30
C SER A 58 4.47 -18.97 -1.23
N PRO A 59 4.61 -18.62 -2.52
CA PRO A 59 3.60 -18.96 -3.52
C PRO A 59 3.41 -20.45 -3.72
N GLU A 60 4.34 -21.30 -3.27
CA GLU A 60 4.15 -22.75 -3.23
C GLU A 60 3.10 -23.18 -2.20
N ASP A 61 2.72 -22.30 -1.27
CA ASP A 61 1.64 -22.52 -0.30
C ASP A 61 0.24 -22.31 -0.92
N ILE A 62 0.17 -21.90 -2.20
CA ILE A 62 -1.10 -21.82 -2.94
C ILE A 62 -1.72 -23.21 -3.02
N ALA A 63 -3.02 -23.30 -2.72
CA ALA A 63 -3.73 -24.57 -2.79
C ALA A 63 -3.75 -25.12 -4.23
N ASP A 64 -3.62 -26.45 -4.39
CA ASP A 64 -3.61 -27.14 -5.69
C ASP A 64 -4.89 -26.88 -6.54
N ASP A 65 -5.97 -26.41 -5.91
CA ASP A 65 -7.24 -26.07 -6.54
C ASP A 65 -7.44 -24.57 -6.77
N ALA A 66 -6.43 -23.74 -6.49
CA ALA A 66 -6.46 -22.32 -6.80
C ALA A 66 -6.62 -22.11 -8.32
N PRO A 67 -7.36 -21.07 -8.74
CA PRO A 67 -7.71 -20.85 -10.14
C PRO A 67 -6.53 -20.34 -11.00
N THR A 68 -5.28 -20.51 -10.55
CA THR A 68 -4.11 -19.97 -11.23
C THR A 68 -3.06 -21.05 -11.47
N ASP A 69 -2.72 -21.29 -12.74
CA ASP A 69 -1.68 -22.24 -13.18
C ASP A 69 -0.46 -21.49 -13.74
N VAL A 70 0.10 -20.55 -12.97
CA VAL A 70 1.31 -19.80 -13.37
C VAL A 70 2.48 -20.20 -12.48
N GLU A 71 3.61 -20.48 -13.11
CA GLU A 71 4.86 -20.74 -12.38
C GLU A 71 5.44 -19.42 -11.86
N MET A 72 5.60 -19.33 -10.53
CA MET A 72 6.17 -18.15 -9.86
C MET A 72 7.63 -18.39 -9.51
N THR A 73 8.53 -17.63 -10.14
CA THR A 73 9.98 -17.74 -9.94
C THR A 73 10.49 -16.66 -8.97
N PRO A 74 11.21 -17.01 -7.89
CA PRO A 74 11.87 -16.01 -7.05
C PRO A 74 13.02 -15.34 -7.81
N VAL A 75 12.99 -14.01 -7.94
CA VAL A 75 14.04 -13.22 -8.60
C VAL A 75 15.02 -12.60 -7.60
N GLN A 76 14.58 -12.38 -6.37
CA GLN A 76 15.37 -11.86 -5.27
C GLN A 76 14.83 -12.36 -3.93
N ALA A 77 15.71 -12.63 -2.97
CA ALA A 77 15.34 -12.95 -1.60
C ALA A 77 16.29 -12.26 -0.62
N SER A 78 15.73 -11.74 0.47
CA SER A 78 16.43 -11.20 1.64
C SER A 78 16.12 -12.08 2.87
N GLU A 79 16.52 -11.63 4.07
CA GLU A 79 16.15 -12.32 5.32
C GLU A 79 14.66 -12.12 5.70
N HIS A 80 14.01 -11.08 5.18
CA HIS A 80 12.66 -10.68 5.56
C HIS A 80 11.64 -10.82 4.43
N GLU A 81 12.07 -10.65 3.18
CA GLU A 81 11.18 -10.61 2.01
C GLU A 81 11.76 -11.37 0.81
N ALA A 82 10.90 -11.78 -0.10
CA ALA A 82 11.26 -12.35 -1.40
C ALA A 82 10.38 -11.77 -2.50
N VAL A 83 11.00 -11.44 -3.63
CA VAL A 83 10.34 -10.93 -4.82
C VAL A 83 10.16 -12.08 -5.80
N TYR A 84 8.92 -12.28 -6.24
CA TYR A 84 8.52 -13.31 -7.20
C TYR A 84 8.11 -12.68 -8.51
N ARG A 85 8.44 -13.35 -9.61
CA ARG A 85 8.04 -12.99 -10.97
C ARG A 85 7.30 -14.15 -11.61
N PHE A 86 6.26 -13.85 -12.37
CA PHE A 86 5.60 -14.82 -13.23
C PHE A 86 5.19 -14.17 -14.56
N GLU A 87 4.90 -15.03 -15.53
CA GLU A 87 4.42 -14.65 -16.84
C GLU A 87 3.05 -15.28 -17.08
N ARG A 88 2.16 -14.55 -17.74
CA ARG A 88 0.85 -15.06 -18.17
C ARG A 88 0.44 -14.45 -19.49
N ASP A 89 -0.39 -15.16 -20.24
CA ASP A 89 -1.01 -14.60 -21.43
C ASP A 89 -1.96 -13.46 -21.05
N ARG A 90 -2.15 -12.53 -21.99
CA ARG A 90 -3.18 -11.51 -21.85
C ARG A 90 -4.57 -12.12 -21.86
N SER A 91 -5.42 -11.63 -20.98
CA SER A 91 -6.82 -12.02 -20.90
C SER A 91 -7.69 -10.79 -20.65
N ASN A 92 -8.86 -10.77 -21.28
CA ASN A 92 -9.89 -9.75 -21.01
C ASN A 92 -10.56 -9.96 -19.65
N ASP A 93 -10.25 -11.06 -18.98
CA ASP A 93 -10.74 -11.44 -17.65
C ASP A 93 -9.76 -10.97 -16.55
N CYS A 94 -8.77 -10.13 -16.86
CA CYS A 94 -7.90 -9.50 -15.87
C CYS A 94 -8.36 -8.06 -15.56
N ALA A 95 -8.72 -7.79 -14.30
CA ALA A 95 -9.20 -6.47 -13.86
C ALA A 95 -8.20 -5.34 -14.16
N CYS A 96 -6.91 -5.59 -13.99
CA CYS A 96 -5.90 -4.61 -14.32
C CYS A 96 -5.84 -4.30 -15.83
N GLU A 97 -6.06 -5.31 -16.68
CA GLU A 97 -6.06 -5.10 -18.12
C GLU A 97 -7.25 -4.28 -18.59
N ILE A 98 -8.44 -4.50 -18.02
CA ILE A 98 -9.64 -3.69 -18.28
C ILE A 98 -9.35 -2.21 -18.03
N VAL A 99 -8.75 -1.86 -16.88
CA VAL A 99 -8.40 -0.45 -16.58
C VAL A 99 -7.39 0.09 -17.60
N GLU A 100 -6.33 -0.67 -17.87
CA GLU A 100 -5.24 -0.24 -18.77
C GLU A 100 -5.69 -0.12 -20.24
N GLU A 101 -6.67 -0.90 -20.70
CA GLU A 101 -7.21 -0.84 -22.07
C GLU A 101 -7.96 0.47 -22.36
N THR A 102 -8.47 1.13 -21.33
CA THR A 102 -9.01 2.50 -21.45
C THR A 102 -7.91 3.55 -21.72
N GLY A 103 -6.64 3.16 -21.65
CA GLY A 103 -5.49 4.06 -21.70
C GLY A 103 -5.13 4.67 -20.34
N THR A 104 -5.79 4.23 -19.27
CA THR A 104 -5.59 4.74 -17.91
C THR A 104 -4.46 3.98 -17.21
N PRO A 105 -3.36 4.66 -16.80
CA PRO A 105 -2.31 4.01 -16.03
C PRO A 105 -2.77 3.66 -14.61
N ILE A 106 -2.48 2.44 -14.18
CA ILE A 106 -2.67 2.04 -12.77
C ILE A 106 -1.46 2.52 -11.97
N SER A 107 -1.73 3.30 -10.93
CA SER A 107 -0.70 3.85 -10.03
C SER A 107 -0.34 2.93 -8.87
N SER A 108 -1.24 2.00 -8.51
CA SER A 108 -0.99 0.97 -7.50
C SER A 108 -1.90 -0.22 -7.75
N VAL A 109 -1.32 -1.41 -7.68
CA VAL A 109 -2.00 -2.71 -7.68
C VAL A 109 -1.62 -3.38 -6.37
N ARG A 110 -2.62 -3.80 -5.58
CA ARG A 110 -2.44 -4.51 -4.32
C ARG A 110 -3.38 -5.69 -4.23
N ALA A 111 -3.04 -6.67 -3.39
CA ALA A 111 -3.95 -7.74 -3.04
C ALA A 111 -4.01 -7.97 -1.53
N GLN A 112 -5.19 -8.29 -1.03
CA GLN A 112 -5.42 -8.63 0.37
C GLN A 112 -6.63 -9.55 0.46
N ASP A 113 -6.50 -10.66 1.18
CA ASP A 113 -7.60 -11.60 1.46
C ASP A 113 -8.36 -12.01 0.19
N GLY A 114 -7.65 -12.27 -0.91
CA GLY A 114 -8.27 -12.66 -2.19
C GLY A 114 -8.90 -11.51 -2.99
N SER A 115 -8.83 -10.28 -2.49
CA SER A 115 -9.32 -9.09 -3.20
C SER A 115 -8.17 -8.34 -3.85
N LEU A 116 -8.43 -7.74 -5.01
CA LEU A 116 -7.48 -6.89 -5.74
C LEU A 116 -7.90 -5.42 -5.62
N LEU A 117 -6.97 -4.56 -5.24
CA LEU A 117 -7.19 -3.12 -5.10
C LEU A 117 -6.40 -2.38 -6.18
N LEU A 118 -7.12 -1.62 -7.00
CA LEU A 118 -6.58 -0.89 -8.15
C LEU A 118 -6.75 0.60 -7.91
N SER A 119 -5.64 1.33 -7.79
CA SER A 119 -5.66 2.79 -7.73
C SER A 119 -5.23 3.40 -9.05
N PHE A 120 -6.06 4.26 -9.62
CA PHE A 120 -5.78 4.97 -10.88
C PHE A 120 -6.25 6.42 -10.83
N ARG A 121 -5.83 7.20 -11.82
CA ARG A 121 -6.21 8.61 -11.95
C ARG A 121 -6.78 8.89 -13.33
N THR A 122 -7.85 9.66 -13.38
CA THR A 122 -8.49 10.11 -14.62
C THR A 122 -8.61 11.63 -14.62
N LEU A 123 -8.93 12.20 -15.79
CA LEU A 123 -9.17 13.64 -15.90
C LEU A 123 -10.63 13.97 -15.62
N GLU A 124 -11.54 13.05 -15.94
CA GLU A 124 -12.98 13.22 -15.80
C GLU A 124 -13.59 12.10 -14.94
N LEU A 125 -14.65 12.44 -14.21
CA LEU A 125 -15.40 11.48 -13.38
C LEU A 125 -16.09 10.42 -14.26
N GLU A 126 -16.48 10.79 -15.47
CA GLU A 126 -17.14 9.90 -16.43
C GLU A 126 -16.20 8.75 -16.86
N GLU A 127 -14.88 9.00 -16.94
CA GLU A 127 -13.87 7.97 -17.20
C GLU A 127 -13.80 6.95 -16.04
N VAL A 128 -13.84 7.42 -14.78
CA VAL A 128 -13.90 6.52 -13.61
C VAL A 128 -15.15 5.66 -13.66
N ALA A 129 -16.30 6.25 -13.95
CA ALA A 129 -17.57 5.54 -14.02
C ALA A 129 -17.54 4.46 -15.10
N GLY A 130 -17.02 4.77 -16.29
CA GLY A 130 -16.87 3.81 -17.39
C GLY A 130 -15.99 2.62 -17.01
N ILE A 131 -14.82 2.87 -16.43
CA ILE A 131 -13.92 1.80 -15.96
C ILE A 131 -14.60 0.91 -14.91
N VAL A 132 -15.29 1.52 -13.95
CA VAL A 132 -16.00 0.76 -12.89
C VAL A 132 -17.14 -0.08 -13.46
N ASP A 133 -17.85 0.43 -14.46
CA ASP A 133 -18.93 -0.30 -15.12
C ASP A 133 -18.38 -1.49 -15.93
N GLU A 134 -17.28 -1.30 -16.67
CA GLU A 134 -16.60 -2.41 -17.38
C GLU A 134 -16.09 -3.48 -16.39
N LEU A 135 -15.52 -3.07 -15.25
CA LEU A 135 -15.13 -4.02 -14.21
C LEU A 135 -16.33 -4.78 -13.64
N ARG A 136 -17.48 -4.13 -13.46
CA ARG A 136 -18.71 -4.77 -12.95
C ARG A 136 -19.36 -5.71 -13.95
N ASP A 137 -19.14 -5.48 -15.25
CA ASP A 137 -19.61 -6.38 -16.29
C ASP A 137 -18.79 -7.69 -16.32
N SER A 138 -17.51 -7.64 -15.91
CA SER A 138 -16.62 -8.81 -15.88
C SER A 138 -16.52 -9.51 -14.51
N PHE A 139 -16.67 -8.78 -13.40
CA PHE A 139 -16.50 -9.32 -12.05
C PHE A 139 -17.68 -9.02 -11.14
N ASP A 140 -18.06 -10.02 -10.36
CA ASP A 140 -18.92 -9.83 -9.21
C ASP A 140 -18.14 -9.12 -8.08
N GLY A 141 -18.83 -8.38 -7.22
CA GLY A 141 -18.22 -7.84 -5.99
C GLY A 141 -17.31 -6.63 -6.17
N VAL A 142 -17.39 -5.91 -7.29
CA VAL A 142 -16.64 -4.65 -7.53
C VAL A 142 -17.17 -3.50 -6.68
N LEU A 143 -16.29 -2.87 -5.91
CA LEU A 143 -16.57 -1.75 -5.02
C LEU A 143 -15.64 -0.57 -5.31
N VAL A 144 -16.16 0.65 -5.20
CA VAL A 144 -15.32 1.85 -5.15
C VAL A 144 -15.02 2.12 -3.69
N GLU A 145 -13.77 1.91 -3.28
CA GLU A 145 -13.33 2.11 -1.90
C GLU A 145 -13.04 3.59 -1.62
N ASP A 146 -12.37 4.26 -2.56
CA ASP A 146 -12.06 5.67 -2.47
C ASP A 146 -12.27 6.36 -3.81
N LEU A 147 -12.77 7.60 -3.75
CA LEU A 147 -12.91 8.47 -4.91
C LEU A 147 -12.68 9.91 -4.43
N THR A 148 -11.53 10.44 -4.80
CA THR A 148 -11.10 11.79 -4.44
C THR A 148 -10.93 12.63 -5.70
N GLN A 149 -11.28 13.91 -5.60
CA GLN A 149 -10.94 14.91 -6.61
C GLN A 149 -9.84 15.78 -6.01
N ASP A 150 -8.72 15.95 -6.73
CA ASP A 150 -7.63 16.80 -6.27
C ASP A 150 -8.10 18.26 -6.23
N HIS A 151 -8.70 18.73 -5.13
CA HIS A 151 -9.00 20.15 -5.01
C HIS A 151 -7.66 20.91 -4.92
N GLU A 152 -7.43 21.84 -5.86
CA GLU A 152 -6.48 22.92 -5.64
C GLU A 152 -6.85 23.52 -4.28
N GLU A 153 -5.98 23.41 -3.28
CA GLU A 153 -6.15 23.75 -1.85
C GLU A 153 -6.26 22.59 -0.83
N SER A 154 -5.45 21.55 -1.00
CA SER A 154 -4.72 21.00 0.15
C SER A 154 -3.34 20.55 -0.30
N SER A 155 -2.37 21.44 -0.13
CA SER A 155 -0.95 21.09 -0.13
C SER A 155 -0.72 20.08 1.01
N SER A 156 -0.96 18.80 0.75
CA SER A 156 -0.16 17.75 1.35
C SER A 156 1.23 17.97 0.79
N ASP A 157 1.99 18.87 1.41
CA ASP A 157 3.45 18.91 1.29
C ASP A 157 3.91 17.83 2.26
N PRO A 158 4.15 16.58 1.81
CA PRO A 158 4.51 15.53 2.73
C PRO A 158 5.90 15.84 3.25
N VAL A 159 5.99 16.32 4.49
CA VAL A 159 7.28 16.57 5.13
C VAL A 159 7.85 15.22 5.55
N ILE A 160 8.98 14.86 4.96
CA ILE A 160 9.76 13.68 5.35
C ILE A 160 10.49 14.03 6.65
N VAL A 161 10.12 13.35 7.72
CA VAL A 161 10.78 13.47 9.03
C VAL A 161 11.79 12.35 9.19
N ASP A 162 13.07 12.69 9.24
CA ASP A 162 14.14 11.74 9.55
C ASP A 162 14.16 11.45 11.06
N ARG A 163 13.79 10.22 11.42
CA ARG A 163 13.75 9.78 12.82
C ARG A 163 15.14 9.60 13.42
N GLU A 164 16.18 9.42 12.59
CA GLU A 164 17.57 9.27 13.05
C GLU A 164 18.11 10.56 13.69
N GLU A 165 17.47 11.71 13.45
CA GLU A 165 17.81 12.95 14.14
C GLU A 165 17.46 12.91 15.63
N LEU A 166 16.48 12.09 16.05
CA LEU A 166 16.16 11.87 17.45
C LEU A 166 17.16 10.89 18.05
N THR A 167 17.65 11.19 19.26
CA THR A 167 18.42 10.18 20.01
C THR A 167 17.48 9.09 20.51
N ASP A 168 17.97 7.87 20.73
CA ASP A 168 17.18 6.75 21.31
C ASP A 168 16.34 7.18 22.53
N ARG A 169 16.93 7.96 23.44
CA ARG A 169 16.23 8.44 24.65
C ARG A 169 15.11 9.44 24.36
N GLN A 170 15.25 10.24 23.30
CA GLN A 170 14.24 11.20 22.86
C GLN A 170 13.07 10.47 22.18
N GLN A 171 13.38 9.45 21.38
CA GLN A 171 12.39 8.59 20.75
C GLN A 171 11.57 7.83 21.81
N GLU A 172 12.23 7.14 22.74
CA GLU A 172 11.59 6.43 23.85
C GLU A 172 10.65 7.34 24.67
N ILE A 173 11.07 8.59 24.91
CA ILE A 173 10.28 9.58 25.65
C ILE A 173 9.03 10.02 24.89
N ILE A 174 9.14 10.26 23.57
CA ILE A 174 7.99 10.63 22.74
C ILE A 174 7.03 9.45 22.61
N GLU A 175 7.54 8.24 22.35
CA GLU A 175 6.75 7.01 22.21
C GLU A 175 5.96 6.74 23.49
N THR A 176 6.62 6.72 24.65
CA THR A 176 5.95 6.49 25.94
C THR A 176 4.92 7.58 26.25
N ALA A 177 5.25 8.85 26.00
CA ALA A 177 4.29 9.94 26.18
C ALA A 177 3.07 9.80 25.27
N TYR A 178 3.28 9.38 24.03
CA TYR A 178 2.21 9.17 23.05
C TYR A 178 1.31 8.01 23.46
N GLU A 179 1.88 6.85 23.80
CA GLU A 179 1.15 5.65 24.22
C GLU A 179 0.33 5.88 25.49
N MET A 180 0.84 6.69 26.41
CA MET A 180 0.12 7.06 27.63
C MET A 180 -0.94 8.17 27.42
N GLY A 181 -1.12 8.65 26.19
CA GLY A 181 -2.10 9.70 25.87
C GLY A 181 -1.74 11.08 26.44
N TYR A 182 -0.45 11.39 26.61
CA TYR A 182 0.00 12.69 27.12
C TYR A 182 -0.40 13.86 26.21
N PHE A 183 -0.52 13.61 24.90
CA PHE A 183 -0.86 14.58 23.87
C PHE A 183 -2.36 14.64 23.55
N ASP A 184 -3.16 13.74 24.11
CA ASP A 184 -4.58 13.63 23.80
C ASP A 184 -5.43 14.74 24.44
N TYR A 185 -6.65 14.89 23.91
CA TYR A 185 -7.69 15.69 24.52
C TYR A 185 -9.00 14.90 24.67
N PRO A 186 -9.44 14.57 25.90
CA PRO A 186 -8.78 14.83 27.19
C PRO A 186 -7.49 14.01 27.36
N LYS A 187 -6.53 14.53 28.14
CA LYS A 187 -5.24 13.85 28.38
C LYS A 187 -5.43 12.50 29.10
N GLY A 188 -4.77 11.46 28.60
CA GLY A 188 -4.66 10.15 29.25
C GLY A 188 -3.64 10.13 30.40
N ALA A 189 -2.55 10.90 30.26
CA ALA A 189 -1.50 11.02 31.28
C ALA A 189 -0.96 12.46 31.39
N ASN A 190 -0.46 12.82 32.57
CA ASN A 190 0.26 14.06 32.80
C ASN A 190 1.79 13.82 32.84
N ALA A 191 2.58 14.90 32.85
CA ALA A 191 4.05 14.82 32.76
C ALA A 191 4.70 14.08 33.94
N THR A 192 4.03 14.02 35.08
CA THR A 192 4.49 13.26 36.26
C THR A 192 4.30 11.78 36.01
N ASP A 193 3.12 11.37 35.52
CA ASP A 193 2.78 9.97 35.25
C ASP A 193 3.75 9.37 34.22
N VAL A 194 4.04 10.10 33.14
CA VAL A 194 4.98 9.64 32.09
C VAL A 194 6.42 9.57 32.61
N ALA A 195 6.82 10.52 33.46
CA ALA A 195 8.16 10.51 34.04
C ALA A 195 8.34 9.34 35.03
N GLU A 196 7.29 8.98 35.78
CA GLU A 196 7.27 7.82 36.66
C GLU A 196 7.40 6.51 35.87
N GLU A 197 6.67 6.38 34.76
CA GLU A 197 6.78 5.21 33.85
C GLU A 197 8.20 5.04 33.30
N LEU A 198 8.83 6.15 32.89
CA LEU A 198 10.18 6.18 32.33
C LEU A 198 11.31 6.09 33.38
N GLY A 199 10.98 6.04 34.68
CA GLY A 199 11.93 6.00 35.77
C GLY A 199 12.84 7.24 35.86
N VAL A 200 12.36 8.42 35.44
CA VAL A 200 13.13 9.68 35.46
C VAL A 200 12.48 10.77 36.28
N ALA A 201 13.26 11.79 36.63
CA ALA A 201 12.69 13.01 37.20
C ALA A 201 11.79 13.70 36.17
N ARG A 202 10.67 14.28 36.63
CA ARG A 202 9.76 15.08 35.80
C ARG A 202 10.48 16.15 34.99
N SER A 203 11.49 16.80 35.56
CA SER A 203 12.31 17.80 34.87
C SER A 203 13.07 17.21 33.68
N THR A 204 13.64 16.03 33.85
CA THR A 204 14.38 15.30 32.81
C THR A 204 13.46 14.87 31.68
N PHE A 205 12.26 14.36 31.99
CA PHE A 205 11.23 14.09 30.98
C PHE A 205 10.90 15.34 30.18
N THR A 206 10.58 16.46 30.85
CA THR A 206 10.20 17.70 30.14
C THR A 206 11.32 18.27 29.29
N GLU A 207 12.57 18.14 29.72
CA GLU A 207 13.74 18.61 28.98
C GLU A 207 13.95 17.80 27.69
N HIS A 208 13.96 16.48 27.80
CA HIS A 208 14.09 15.61 26.63
C HIS A 208 12.90 15.73 25.68
N LEU A 209 11.69 15.85 26.21
CA LEU A 209 10.48 16.05 25.41
C LEU A 209 10.58 17.35 24.60
N ALA A 210 10.98 18.46 25.24
CA ALA A 210 11.16 19.73 24.55
C ALA A 210 12.25 19.67 23.48
N ALA A 211 13.38 18.99 23.76
CA ALA A 211 14.46 18.80 22.80
C ALA A 211 14.01 17.96 21.59
N ALA A 212 13.26 16.88 21.83
CA ALA A 212 12.72 16.03 20.79
C ALA A 212 11.68 16.77 19.92
N GLN A 213 10.76 17.51 20.56
CA GLN A 213 9.80 18.37 19.86
C GLN A 213 10.49 19.46 19.03
N THR A 214 11.58 20.05 19.52
CA THR A 214 12.33 21.07 18.78
C THR A 214 12.86 20.50 17.46
N LYS A 215 13.49 19.32 17.49
CA LYS A 215 13.99 18.64 16.28
C LYS A 215 12.87 18.33 15.29
N LEU A 216 11.74 17.81 15.79
CA LEU A 216 10.57 17.56 14.95
C LEU A 216 10.04 18.83 14.31
N MET A 217 9.98 19.94 15.05
CA MET A 217 9.55 21.23 14.51
C MET A 217 10.55 21.78 13.48
N ASP A 218 11.85 21.62 13.71
CA ASP A 218 12.88 22.00 12.75
C ASP A 218 12.72 21.20 11.45
N SER A 219 12.50 19.89 11.52
CA SER A 219 12.22 19.04 10.35
C SER A 219 10.95 19.45 9.61
N ILE A 220 9.88 19.78 10.34
CA ILE A 220 8.58 20.17 9.74
C ILE A 220 8.62 21.58 9.13
N LEU A 221 9.41 22.50 9.70
CA LEU A 221 9.43 23.92 9.31
C LEU A 221 10.60 24.29 8.40
N ALA A 222 11.62 23.45 8.30
CA ALA A 222 12.73 23.64 7.36
C ALA A 222 12.20 23.52 5.92
N LYS A 223 12.32 24.60 5.16
CA LYS A 223 12.07 24.65 3.72
C LYS A 223 13.32 24.29 2.93
#